data_AF-A0A1K2FAD4-F1
#
_entry.id   AF-A0A1K2FAD4-F1
#
_cell.length_a   1.000
_cell.length_b   1.000
_cell.length_c   1.000
_cell.angle_alpha   90.00
_cell.angle_beta   90.00
_cell.angle_gamma   90.00
#
_symmetry.space_group_name_H-M   'P 1'
#
loop_
_entity.id
_entity.type
_entity.pdbx_description
1 polymer ?
#
loop_
_entity_poly.entity_id
_entity_poly.type
_entity_poly.pdbx_seq_one_letter_code
_entity_poly.pdbx_strand_id
1 'polypeptide(L)'
;MIRAYELTKKYGDNTVVQDLDFTVRPGTVTGFHDTDQAASLGDPGVFGAIVGNSAGITLLSLIALGLGALLRSVPGAIGAYIGGVLILPEVLSMLPYDVVESAIKYFPTQAAGVLGSATPLEGDASTGGALLALLLWAATSLGAAAMLLRRRDA
;
A
#
# COMPACT_ATOMS: atom_id res chain seq x y z
N MET A 1 -7.19 -19.65 -31.98
CA MET A 1 -6.14 -20.50 -31.38
C MET A 1 -4.98 -20.51 -32.34
N ILE A 2 -3.83 -19.97 -31.94
CA ILE A 2 -2.64 -19.91 -32.81
C ILE A 2 -1.69 -21.00 -32.32
N ARG A 3 -1.22 -21.86 -33.22
CA ARG A 3 -0.22 -22.87 -32.94
C ARG A 3 0.95 -22.61 -33.86
N ALA A 4 2.14 -22.50 -33.29
CA ALA A 4 3.37 -22.46 -34.04
C ALA A 4 4.16 -23.72 -33.72
N TYR A 5 4.73 -24.32 -34.76
CA TYR A 5 5.45 -25.57 -34.67
C TYR A 5 6.88 -25.40 -35.20
N GLU A 6 7.80 -26.22 -34.70
CA GLU A 6 9.16 -26.35 -35.20
C GLU A 6 9.93 -25.01 -35.25
N LEU A 7 9.66 -24.11 -34.30
CA LEU A 7 10.28 -22.79 -34.34
C LEU A 7 11.76 -22.88 -34.00
N THR A 8 12.56 -22.33 -34.90
CA THR A 8 14.00 -22.18 -34.71
C THR A 8 14.35 -20.70 -34.54
N LYS A 9 14.94 -20.34 -33.41
CA LYS A 9 15.45 -18.99 -33.12
C LYS A 9 16.96 -18.98 -33.24
N LYS A 10 17.48 -18.28 -34.25
CA LYS A 10 18.91 -18.03 -34.43
C LYS A 10 19.28 -16.60 -34.05
N TYR A 11 20.46 -16.43 -33.47
CA TYR A 11 21.09 -15.13 -33.24
C TYR A 11 22.48 -15.15 -33.89
N GLY A 12 22.59 -14.49 -35.05
CA GLY A 12 23.73 -14.68 -35.94
C GLY A 12 23.81 -16.14 -36.40
N ASP A 13 25.01 -16.73 -36.32
CA ASP A 13 25.24 -18.14 -36.68
C ASP A 13 24.82 -19.13 -35.58
N ASN A 14 24.44 -18.64 -34.39
CA ASN A 14 24.11 -19.49 -33.26
C ASN A 14 22.61 -19.79 -33.21
N THR A 15 22.24 -21.07 -33.22
CA THR A 15 20.87 -21.50 -32.90
C THR A 15 20.69 -21.46 -31.39
N VAL A 16 19.80 -20.58 -30.92
CA VAL A 16 19.47 -20.42 -29.50
C VAL A 16 18.32 -21.34 -29.10
N VAL A 17 17.36 -21.55 -30.01
CA VAL A 17 16.21 -22.44 -29.79
C VAL A 17 15.94 -23.20 -31.09
N GLN A 18 15.70 -24.50 -30.99
CA GLN A 18 15.35 -25.36 -32.11
C GLN A 18 14.12 -26.20 -31.72
N ASP A 19 13.25 -26.46 -32.68
CA ASP A 19 12.05 -27.30 -32.54
C ASP A 19 11.08 -26.87 -31.42
N LEU A 20 10.91 -25.56 -31.24
CA LEU A 20 9.97 -25.05 -30.24
C LEU A 20 8.54 -25.03 -30.78
N ASP A 21 7.69 -25.82 -30.15
CA ASP A 21 6.25 -25.79 -30.34
C ASP A 21 5.58 -24.92 -29.27
N PHE A 22 4.77 -23.96 -29.68
CA PHE A 22 3.96 -23.20 -28.71
C PHE A 22 2.55 -22.92 -29.22
N THR A 23 1.60 -22.96 -28.29
CA THR A 23 0.18 -22.74 -28.55
C THR A 23 -0.30 -21.52 -27.77
N VAL A 24 -0.84 -20.54 -28.48
CA VAL A 24 -1.53 -19.38 -27.89
C VAL A 24 -3.04 -19.61 -27.98
N ARG A 25 -3.67 -19.72 -26.80
CA ARG A 25 -5.12 -19.71 -26.65
C ARG A 25 -5.61 -18.25 -26.50
N PRO A 26 -6.38 -17.69 -27.44
CA PRO A 26 -6.99 -16.37 -27.29
C PRO A 26 -7.90 -16.37 -26.06
N GLY A 27 -7.76 -15.37 -25.19
CA GLY A 27 -8.54 -15.22 -23.95
C GLY A 27 -7.84 -15.70 -22.68
N THR A 28 -6.71 -16.41 -22.79
CA THR A 28 -5.88 -16.83 -21.64
C THR A 28 -4.58 -16.03 -21.63
N VAL A 29 -4.69 -14.70 -21.58
CA VAL A 29 -3.54 -13.80 -21.32
C VAL A 29 -3.85 -13.03 -20.05
N THR A 30 -4.04 -13.77 -18.97
CA THR A 30 -3.98 -13.26 -17.61
C THR A 30 -2.81 -14.00 -16.99
N GLY A 31 -1.62 -13.38 -16.99
CA GLY A 31 -0.34 -14.02 -16.68
C GLY A 31 -0.21 -14.66 -15.28
N PHE A 32 -1.27 -14.63 -14.47
CA PHE A 32 -1.33 -15.16 -13.11
C PHE A 32 -2.43 -16.22 -12.91
N HIS A 33 -3.24 -16.54 -13.91
CA HIS A 33 -4.48 -17.32 -13.72
C HIS A 33 -4.26 -18.81 -13.39
N ASP A 34 -3.06 -19.33 -13.65
CA ASP A 34 -2.63 -20.70 -13.31
C ASP A 34 -1.45 -20.69 -12.32
N THR A 35 -1.25 -19.59 -11.58
CA THR A 35 -0.20 -19.49 -10.55
C THR A 35 -0.82 -19.34 -9.17
N ASP A 36 -0.03 -19.61 -8.13
CA ASP A 36 -0.39 -19.36 -6.73
C ASP A 36 -0.59 -17.87 -6.40
N GLN A 37 -0.53 -16.98 -7.40
CA GLN A 37 -0.75 -15.53 -7.31
C GLN A 37 -2.05 -15.10 -8.00
N ALA A 38 -2.85 -16.04 -8.51
CA ALA A 38 -4.20 -15.75 -8.99
C ALA A 38 -5.04 -15.23 -7.82
N ALA A 39 -5.63 -14.04 -7.98
CA ALA A 39 -6.59 -13.48 -7.03
C ALA A 39 -7.88 -13.08 -7.77
N SER A 40 -9.01 -13.51 -7.25
CA SER A 40 -10.35 -13.17 -7.71
C SER A 40 -11.02 -12.21 -6.72
N LEU A 41 -11.95 -11.38 -7.21
CA LEU A 41 -12.73 -10.48 -6.36
C LEU A 41 -13.58 -11.23 -5.31
N GLY A 42 -13.91 -12.49 -5.58
CA GLY A 42 -14.66 -13.36 -4.68
C GLY A 42 -13.79 -14.07 -3.64
N ASP A 43 -12.47 -13.94 -3.71
CA ASP A 43 -11.59 -14.64 -2.78
C ASP A 43 -11.71 -14.05 -1.37
N PRO A 44 -11.61 -14.89 -0.33
CA PRO A 44 -11.69 -14.43 1.05
C PRO A 44 -10.70 -13.28 1.31
N GLY A 45 -11.18 -12.20 1.92
CA GLY A 45 -10.35 -11.06 2.28
C GLY A 45 -10.07 -10.05 1.16
N VAL A 46 -10.18 -10.41 -0.12
CA VAL A 46 -9.85 -9.49 -1.25
C VAL A 46 -10.78 -8.28 -1.29
N PHE A 47 -12.09 -8.48 -1.18
CA PHE A 47 -13.03 -7.35 -1.14
C PHE A 47 -12.78 -6.45 0.09
N GLY A 48 -12.50 -7.06 1.25
CA GLY A 48 -12.15 -6.35 2.47
C GLY A 48 -10.88 -5.51 2.31
N ALA A 49 -9.86 -6.06 1.66
CA ALA A 49 -8.61 -5.38 1.34
C ALA A 49 -8.81 -4.21 0.36
N ILE A 50 -9.69 -4.33 -0.64
CA ILE A 50 -10.01 -3.23 -1.57
C ILE A 50 -10.69 -2.07 -0.83
N VAL A 51 -11.71 -2.39 -0.02
CA VAL A 51 -12.43 -1.39 0.79
C VAL A 51 -11.49 -0.76 1.81
N GLY A 52 -10.71 -1.58 2.51
CA GLY A 52 -9.76 -1.16 3.52
C GLY A 52 -8.63 -0.31 2.95
N ASN A 53 -8.08 -0.66 1.78
CA ASN A 53 -7.08 0.16 1.08
C ASN A 53 -7.66 1.52 0.67
N SER A 54 -8.90 1.53 0.15
CA SER A 54 -9.58 2.77 -0.23
C SER A 54 -9.82 3.68 0.98
N ALA A 55 -10.24 3.12 2.11
CA ALA A 55 -10.38 3.82 3.37
C ALA A 55 -9.02 4.31 3.90
N GLY A 56 -7.99 3.46 3.85
CA GLY A 56 -6.63 3.75 4.30
C GLY A 56 -6.02 4.93 3.55
N ILE A 57 -6.07 4.93 2.21
CA ILE A 57 -5.57 6.04 1.38
C ILE A 57 -6.36 7.32 1.64
N THR A 58 -7.68 7.22 1.84
CA THR A 58 -8.51 8.40 2.17
C THR A 58 -8.09 9.00 3.51
N LEU A 59 -7.91 8.18 4.55
CA LEU A 59 -7.48 8.64 5.88
C LEU A 59 -6.07 9.22 5.86
N LEU A 60 -5.14 8.60 5.12
CA LEU A 60 -3.80 9.15 4.88
C LEU A 60 -3.85 10.51 4.18
N SER A 61 -4.75 10.67 3.21
CA SER A 61 -4.97 11.95 2.54
C SER A 61 -5.51 13.01 3.49
N LEU A 62 -6.40 12.65 4.41
CA LEU A 62 -6.90 13.55 5.45
C LEU A 62 -5.81 13.95 6.46
N ILE A 63 -4.88 13.04 6.77
CA ILE A 63 -3.71 13.36 7.60
C ILE A 63 -2.84 14.38 6.88
N ALA A 64 -2.51 14.15 5.61
CA ALA A 64 -1.75 15.09 4.79
C ALA A 64 -2.44 16.47 4.67
N LEU A 65 -3.77 16.47 4.50
CA LEU A 65 -4.59 17.68 4.47
C LEU A 65 -4.51 18.43 5.80
N GLY A 66 -4.64 17.74 6.94
CA GLY A 66 -4.50 18.33 8.27
C GLY A 66 -3.12 18.92 8.51
N LEU A 67 -2.06 18.22 8.11
CA LEU A 67 -0.68 18.73 8.18
C LEU A 67 -0.51 19.98 7.31
N GLY A 68 -1.05 20.00 6.10
CA GLY A 68 -0.99 21.17 5.22
C GLY A 68 -1.77 22.37 5.76
N ALA A 69 -2.94 22.14 6.34
CA ALA A 69 -3.71 23.18 7.01
C ALA A 69 -2.98 23.73 8.25
N LEU A 70 -2.30 22.86 9.01
CA LEU A 70 -1.54 23.23 10.20
C LEU A 70 -0.29 24.05 9.84
N LEU A 71 0.46 23.61 8.82
CA LEU A 71 1.71 24.23 8.39
C LEU A 71 1.49 25.43 7.46
N ARG A 72 0.29 25.60 6.91
CA ARG A 72 -0.09 26.67 5.96
C ARG A 72 0.89 26.82 4.77
N SER A 73 1.56 25.74 4.37
CA SER A 73 2.50 25.74 3.24
C SER A 73 2.51 24.40 2.52
N VAL A 74 2.46 24.42 1.18
CA VAL A 74 2.51 23.19 0.36
C VAL A 74 3.86 22.47 0.51
N PRO A 75 5.03 23.14 0.40
CA PRO A 75 6.31 22.45 0.57
C PRO A 75 6.50 21.89 1.98
N GLY A 76 6.07 22.63 3.00
CA GLY A 76 6.14 22.17 4.39
C GLY A 76 5.22 20.97 4.65
N ALA A 77 4.00 20.98 4.09
CA ALA A 77 3.07 19.86 4.17
C ALA A 77 3.67 18.58 3.57
N ILE A 78 4.21 18.69 2.36
CA ILE A 78 4.85 17.56 1.67
C ILE A 78 6.03 17.04 2.48
N GLY A 79 6.91 17.94 2.95
CA GLY A 79 8.07 17.57 3.76
C GLY A 79 7.68 16.88 5.07
N ALA A 80 6.66 17.39 5.77
CA ALA A 80 6.17 16.80 7.01
C ALA A 80 5.49 15.45 6.80
N TYR A 81 4.73 15.29 5.71
CA TYR A 81 4.09 14.02 5.39
C TYR A 81 5.12 12.98 4.97
N ILE A 82 6.01 13.29 4.02
CA ILE A 82 7.04 12.36 3.58
C ILE A 82 7.99 12.04 4.74
N GLY A 83 8.53 13.05 5.40
CA GLY A 83 9.49 12.85 6.49
C GLY A 83 8.87 12.18 7.71
N GLY A 84 7.71 12.67 8.17
CA GLY A 84 7.09 12.25 9.42
C GLY A 84 6.18 11.02 9.30
N VAL A 85 5.50 10.84 8.16
CA VAL A 85 4.56 9.73 7.98
C VAL A 85 5.21 8.57 7.22
N LEU A 86 5.98 8.85 6.16
CA LEU A 86 6.56 7.80 5.32
C LEU A 86 7.94 7.34 5.78
N ILE A 87 8.86 8.27 6.07
CA ILE A 87 10.27 7.95 6.35
C ILE A 87 10.51 7.63 7.82
N LEU A 88 9.94 8.41 8.73
CA LEU A 88 10.13 8.24 10.17
C LEU A 88 9.91 6.80 10.68
N PRO A 89 8.84 6.06 10.33
CA PRO A 89 8.65 4.71 10.84
C PRO A 89 9.72 3.74 10.35
N GLU A 90 10.22 3.91 9.11
CA GLU A 90 11.27 3.09 8.53
C GLU A 90 12.63 3.33 9.20
N VAL A 91 12.88 4.54 9.70
CA VAL A 91 14.07 4.84 10.50
C VAL A 91 13.92 4.29 11.91
N LEU A 92 12.74 4.43 12.51
CA LEU A 92 12.47 3.94 13.86
C LEU A 92 12.48 2.41 13.93
N SER A 93 12.14 1.69 12.86
CA SER A 93 12.16 0.23 12.81
C SER A 93 13.58 -0.36 12.92
N MET A 94 14.62 0.44 12.68
CA MET A 94 16.01 0.04 12.90
C MET A 94 16.41 0.03 14.38
N LEU A 95 15.59 0.59 15.26
CA LEU A 95 15.88 0.65 16.68
C LEU A 95 15.44 -0.64 17.38
N PRO A 96 16.31 -1.30 18.16
CA PRO A 96 16.01 -2.56 18.82
C PRO A 96 15.25 -2.35 20.15
N TYR A 97 14.09 -1.69 20.10
CA TYR A 97 13.24 -1.46 21.27
C TYR A 97 11.81 -1.94 21.02
N ASP A 98 11.33 -2.89 21.83
CA ASP A 98 9.98 -3.47 21.70
C ASP A 98 8.85 -2.42 21.77
N VAL A 99 9.06 -1.36 22.56
CA VAL A 99 8.12 -0.23 22.67
C VAL A 99 8.01 0.57 21.37
N VAL A 100 9.10 0.67 20.61
CA VAL A 100 9.13 1.37 19.32
C VAL A 100 8.43 0.50 18.27
N GLU A 101 8.72 -0.79 18.23
CA GLU A 101 8.03 -1.75 17.35
C GLU A 101 6.51 -1.75 17.59
N SER A 102 6.10 -1.78 18.86
CA SER A 102 4.70 -1.71 19.27
C SER A 102 4.02 -0.39 18.85
N ALA A 103 4.76 0.72 18.84
CA ALA A 103 4.24 2.01 18.38
C ALA A 103 4.14 2.09 16.85
N ILE A 104 5.15 1.57 16.13
CA ILE A 104 5.20 1.52 14.66
C ILE A 104 4.02 0.72 14.10
N LYS A 105 3.61 -0.35 14.80
CA LYS A 105 2.43 -1.17 14.47
C LYS A 105 1.13 -0.36 14.27
N TYR A 106 0.98 0.77 14.97
CA TYR A 106 -0.19 1.66 14.85
C TYR A 106 0.13 2.99 14.14
N PHE A 107 1.29 3.07 13.50
CA PHE A 107 1.69 4.23 12.70
C PHE A 107 0.86 4.31 11.42
N PRO A 108 0.58 5.50 10.86
CA PRO A 108 -0.39 5.63 9.78
C PRO A 108 -0.09 4.76 8.55
N THR A 109 1.18 4.65 8.16
CA THR A 109 1.59 3.82 7.01
C THR A 109 1.36 2.33 7.26
N GLN A 110 1.74 1.84 8.44
CA GLN A 110 1.60 0.42 8.79
C GLN A 110 0.13 0.04 8.95
N ALA A 111 -0.64 0.88 9.64
CA ALA A 111 -2.07 0.67 9.79
C ALA A 111 -2.81 0.65 8.44
N ALA A 112 -2.44 1.53 7.49
CA ALA A 112 -3.01 1.52 6.15
C ALA A 112 -2.64 0.26 5.37
N GLY A 113 -1.40 -0.24 5.51
CA GLY A 113 -0.95 -1.49 4.91
C GLY A 113 -1.78 -2.69 5.38
N VAL A 114 -2.07 -2.78 6.67
CA VAL A 114 -2.94 -3.83 7.24
C VAL A 114 -4.34 -3.79 6.65
N LEU A 115 -4.93 -2.60 6.49
CA LEU A 115 -6.26 -2.46 5.88
C LEU A 115 -6.30 -2.87 4.41
N GLY A 116 -5.19 -2.70 3.70
CA GLY A 116 -5.06 -3.07 2.29
C GLY A 116 -4.63 -4.52 2.03
N SER A 117 -4.40 -5.32 3.09
CA SER A 117 -3.96 -6.70 2.95
C SER A 117 -5.13 -7.68 3.03
N ALA A 118 -5.21 -8.60 2.07
CA ALA A 118 -6.14 -9.73 2.12
C ALA A 118 -5.70 -10.80 3.13
N THR A 119 -4.40 -10.84 3.45
CA THR A 119 -3.78 -11.79 4.38
C THR A 119 -2.83 -11.03 5.32
N PRO A 120 -3.34 -10.45 6.42
CA PRO A 120 -2.51 -9.81 7.44
C PRO A 120 -1.49 -10.81 8.02
N LEU A 121 -0.28 -10.34 8.33
CA LEU A 121 0.80 -11.18 8.84
C LEU A 121 0.63 -11.44 10.35
N GLU A 122 1.17 -12.57 10.83
CA GLU A 122 1.27 -12.80 12.28
C GLU A 122 2.14 -11.71 12.91
N GLY A 123 1.58 -10.96 13.88
CA GLY A 123 2.23 -9.82 14.50
C GLY A 123 1.64 -8.45 14.11
N ASP A 124 0.82 -8.38 13.05
CA ASP A 124 0.16 -7.14 12.63
C ASP A 124 -0.93 -6.67 13.62
N ALA A 125 -1.37 -5.42 13.46
CA ALA A 125 -2.51 -4.91 14.19
C ALA A 125 -3.78 -5.65 13.71
N SER A 126 -4.76 -5.80 14.59
CA SER A 126 -6.07 -6.24 14.13
C SER A 126 -6.62 -5.21 13.14
N THR A 127 -7.35 -5.64 12.11
CA THR A 127 -7.93 -4.74 11.10
C THR A 127 -8.75 -3.62 11.75
N GLY A 128 -9.52 -3.93 12.80
CA GLY A 128 -10.26 -2.94 13.58
C GLY A 128 -9.34 -1.98 14.35
N GLY A 129 -8.26 -2.48 14.96
CA GLY A 129 -7.27 -1.65 15.64
C GLY A 129 -6.53 -0.70 14.70
N ALA A 130 -6.14 -1.19 13.51
CA ALA A 130 -5.52 -0.38 12.46
C ALA A 130 -6.46 0.74 11.97
N LEU A 131 -7.75 0.42 11.74
CA LEU A 131 -8.74 1.42 11.35
C LEU A 131 -8.95 2.50 12.42
N LEU A 132 -9.09 2.09 13.69
CA LEU A 132 -9.23 3.03 14.80
C LEU A 132 -7.99 3.92 14.95
N ALA A 133 -6.78 3.35 14.81
CA ALA A 133 -5.54 4.11 14.85
C ALA A 133 -5.50 5.19 13.74
N LEU A 134 -5.83 4.82 12.50
CA LEU A 134 -5.89 5.79 11.39
C LEU A 134 -6.94 6.88 11.59
N LEU A 135 -8.11 6.52 12.10
CA LEU A 135 -9.16 7.49 12.44
C LEU A 135 -8.67 8.47 13.51
N LEU A 136 -7.98 7.99 14.55
CA LEU A 136 -7.41 8.84 15.59
C LEU A 136 -6.33 9.77 15.05
N TRP A 137 -5.45 9.29 14.17
CA TRP A 137 -4.44 10.12 13.51
C TRP A 137 -5.07 11.21 12.65
N ALA A 138 -6.05 10.86 11.81
CA ALA A 138 -6.77 11.82 10.98
C ALA A 138 -7.56 12.84 11.81
N ALA A 139 -8.25 12.38 12.86
CA ALA A 139 -8.98 13.26 13.77
C ALA A 139 -8.04 14.20 14.52
N THR A 140 -6.86 13.72 14.94
CA THR A 140 -5.86 14.52 15.65
C THR A 140 -5.25 15.58 14.73
N SER A 141 -4.85 15.22 13.50
CA SER A 141 -4.27 16.17 12.56
C SER A 141 -5.27 17.26 12.15
N LEU A 142 -6.51 16.87 11.83
CA LEU A 142 -7.57 17.80 11.46
C LEU A 142 -8.04 18.63 12.65
N GLY A 143 -8.17 18.02 13.83
CA GLY A 143 -8.55 18.70 15.06
C GLY A 143 -7.52 19.74 15.48
N ALA A 144 -6.22 19.40 15.43
CA ALA A 144 -5.14 20.33 15.71
C ALA A 144 -5.14 21.51 14.72
N ALA A 145 -5.33 21.25 13.43
CA ALA A 145 -5.45 22.31 12.42
C ALA A 145 -6.65 23.22 12.72
N ALA A 146 -7.84 22.64 12.93
CA ALA A 146 -9.06 23.39 13.20
C ALA A 146 -8.96 24.25 14.47
N MET A 147 -8.38 23.72 15.55
CA MET A 147 -8.15 24.49 16.78
C MET A 147 -7.18 25.65 16.56
N LEU A 148 -6.09 25.44 15.81
CA LEU A 148 -5.10 26.48 15.55
C LEU A 148 -5.65 27.59 14.64
N LEU A 149 -6.45 27.22 13.64
CA LEU A 149 -7.20 28.16 12.80
C LEU A 149 -8.11 29.03 13.67
N ARG A 150 -8.95 28.42 14.49
CA ARG A 150 -9.92 29.13 15.33
C ARG A 150 -9.28 30.07 16.37
N ARG A 151 -8.12 29.70 16.92
CA ARG A 151 -7.38 30.54 17.88
C ARG A 151 -6.64 31.71 17.24
N ARG A 152 -6.40 31.65 15.94
CA ARG A 152 -5.66 32.69 15.19
C ARG A 152 -6.57 33.68 14.48
N ASP A 153 -7.82 33.30 14.25
CA ASP A 153 -8.83 34.12 13.57
C ASP A 153 -9.75 34.88 14.56
N ALA A 154 -9.63 34.62 15.87
CA ALA A 154 -10.28 35.34 16.96
C ALA A 154 -9.31 36.34 17.60
#